data_AF-A0A7X8MIL3-F1
#
_entry.id   AF-A0A7X8MIL3-F1
#
_cell.length_a   1.000
_cell.length_b   1.000
_cell.length_c   1.000
_cell.angle_alpha   90.00
_cell.angle_beta   90.00
_cell.angle_gamma   90.00
#
_symmetry.space_group_name_H-M   'P 1'
#
loop_
_entity.id
_entity.type
_entity.pdbx_description
1 polymer ?
#
loop_
_entity_poly.entity_id
_entity_poly.type
_entity_poly.pdbx_seq_one_letter_code
_entity_poly.pdbx_strand_id
1 'polypeptide(L)'
;MIYSFNLLVPIKLVLLLIISTYAAVFVDDTQVEVFTAYLSSQSGQLWGLACVLYVAYNFALAMVVLTEYQSVGQRRDGIIGAVWGGLVLGLLVVLNYLALSRFLPVVMHYQVPMLFVAGQISITTKYIYTVVLWLGILTTAIANTYGFAQRMAKFSGFSYAICLILCSTLALPLSMQSFSTLVGRIYPIFGLLGVVILAAILWQAGKDILKRMYYNISQLFRGLRR
;
A
#
# COMPACT_ATOMS: atom_id res chain seq x y z
N MET A 1 -18.09 -5.99 4.44
CA MET A 1 -16.72 -5.57 4.06
C MET A 1 -16.13 -4.57 5.05
N ILE A 2 -16.78 -3.41 5.27
CA ILE A 2 -16.27 -2.33 6.13
C ILE A 2 -15.90 -2.78 7.57
N TYR A 3 -16.78 -3.52 8.25
CA TYR A 3 -16.50 -4.03 9.61
C TYR A 3 -15.25 -4.92 9.68
N SER A 4 -15.06 -5.80 8.71
CA SER A 4 -13.87 -6.66 8.63
C SER A 4 -12.60 -5.83 8.44
N PHE A 5 -12.65 -4.78 7.62
CA PHE A 5 -11.53 -3.86 7.43
C PHE A 5 -11.22 -3.06 8.70
N ASN A 6 -12.24 -2.52 9.36
CA ASN A 6 -12.08 -1.73 10.59
C ASN A 6 -11.50 -2.52 11.75
N LEU A 7 -11.68 -3.85 11.79
CA LEU A 7 -11.07 -4.70 12.81
C LEU A 7 -9.68 -5.19 12.39
N LEU A 8 -9.55 -5.72 11.18
CA LEU A 8 -8.32 -6.40 10.74
C LEU A 8 -7.19 -5.41 10.48
N VAL A 9 -7.48 -4.20 9.99
CA VAL A 9 -6.43 -3.22 9.62
C VAL A 9 -5.71 -2.64 10.84
N PRO A 10 -6.39 -2.20 11.91
CA PRO A 10 -5.69 -1.74 13.11
C PRO A 10 -4.90 -2.85 13.80
N ILE A 11 -5.46 -4.06 13.89
CA ILE A 11 -4.79 -5.20 14.53
C ILE A 11 -3.48 -5.53 13.81
N LYS A 12 -3.50 -5.66 12.48
CA LYS A 12 -2.27 -5.93 11.71
C LYS A 12 -1.26 -4.79 11.86
N LEU A 13 -1.69 -3.53 11.88
CA LEU A 13 -0.79 -2.39 12.05
C LEU A 13 -0.10 -2.40 13.42
N VAL A 14 -0.85 -2.64 14.49
CA VAL A 14 -0.27 -2.72 15.85
C VAL A 14 0.74 -3.86 15.94
N LEU A 15 0.40 -5.04 15.43
CA LEU A 15 1.32 -6.19 15.45
C LEU A 15 2.59 -5.92 14.64
N LEU A 16 2.46 -5.34 13.44
CA LEU A 16 3.61 -4.99 12.62
C LEU A 16 4.46 -3.89 13.27
N LEU A 17 3.85 -2.90 13.93
CA LEU A 17 4.57 -1.87 14.68
C LEU A 17 5.36 -2.48 15.84
N ILE A 18 4.76 -3.38 16.63
CA ILE A 18 5.44 -4.04 17.74
C ILE A 18 6.63 -4.86 17.23
N ILE A 19 6.42 -5.69 16.21
CA ILE A 19 7.48 -6.56 15.67
C ILE A 19 8.60 -5.73 15.05
N SER A 20 8.26 -4.70 14.27
CA SER A 20 9.26 -3.85 13.60
C SER A 20 10.02 -3.00 14.61
N THR A 21 9.36 -2.46 15.64
CA THR A 21 10.03 -1.71 16.71
C THR A 21 10.93 -2.63 17.51
N TYR A 22 10.47 -3.83 17.85
CA TYR A 22 11.28 -4.78 18.60
C TYR A 22 12.54 -5.17 17.82
N ALA A 23 12.38 -5.53 16.54
CA ALA A 23 13.50 -5.80 15.64
C ALA A 23 14.46 -4.60 15.52
N ALA A 24 13.91 -3.39 15.39
CA ALA A 24 14.67 -2.15 15.20
C ALA A 24 15.28 -1.57 16.48
N VAL A 25 15.04 -2.13 17.67
CA VAL A 25 15.62 -1.62 18.93
C VAL A 25 16.39 -2.69 19.69
N PHE A 26 15.87 -3.92 19.77
CA PHE A 26 16.36 -4.93 20.70
C PHE A 26 17.12 -6.09 20.05
N VAL A 27 17.08 -6.22 18.72
CA VAL A 27 17.92 -7.19 18.04
C VAL A 27 19.29 -6.56 17.81
N ASP A 28 20.31 -7.17 18.42
CA ASP A 28 21.72 -6.81 18.21
C ASP A 28 22.13 -7.03 16.76
N ASP A 29 23.12 -6.24 16.31
CA ASP A 29 23.72 -6.39 15.00
C ASP A 29 24.31 -7.80 14.89
N THR A 30 23.59 -8.68 14.20
CA THR A 30 24.05 -10.03 13.96
C THR A 30 25.11 -9.92 12.87
N GLN A 31 26.39 -9.99 13.27
CA GLN A 31 27.55 -10.07 12.38
C GLN A 31 27.50 -11.42 11.64
N VAL A 32 26.59 -11.55 10.68
CA VAL A 32 26.58 -12.71 9.79
C VAL A 32 27.60 -12.42 8.70
N GLU A 33 28.81 -12.95 8.86
CA GLU A 33 29.84 -12.92 7.83
C GLU A 33 29.30 -13.59 6.55
N VAL A 34 29.01 -12.80 5.52
CA VAL A 34 28.67 -13.32 4.19
C VAL A 34 29.50 -12.60 3.13
N PHE A 35 30.10 -13.45 2.28
CA PHE A 35 30.91 -13.12 1.12
C PHE A 35 30.25 -12.04 0.23
N THR A 36 30.88 -10.88 0.13
CA THR A 36 30.45 -9.74 -0.66
C THR A 36 30.71 -9.98 -2.16
N ALA A 37 29.99 -10.89 -2.80
CA ALA A 37 30.22 -11.20 -4.22
C ALA A 37 29.26 -10.48 -5.20
N TYR A 38 28.16 -9.87 -4.75
CA TYR A 38 27.18 -9.27 -5.67
C TYR A 38 26.53 -8.00 -5.12
N LEU A 39 27.35 -6.98 -4.81
CA LEU A 39 26.85 -5.61 -4.71
C LEU A 39 26.88 -4.97 -6.10
N SER A 40 25.97 -5.38 -6.98
CA SER A 40 25.62 -4.60 -8.17
C SER A 40 24.37 -3.78 -7.89
N SER A 41 24.48 -2.77 -7.01
CA SER A 41 23.41 -1.77 -6.85
C SER A 41 23.44 -0.77 -8.02
N GLN A 42 23.11 -1.23 -9.22
CA GLN A 42 22.85 -0.33 -10.36
C GLN A 42 21.47 0.37 -10.25
N SER A 43 20.83 0.29 -9.08
CA SER A 43 19.47 0.75 -8.79
C SER A 43 19.42 1.99 -7.87
N GLY A 44 20.56 2.60 -7.52
CA GLY A 44 20.60 3.82 -6.70
C GLY A 44 20.16 5.10 -7.41
N GLN A 45 20.18 5.14 -8.74
CA GLN A 45 19.96 6.38 -9.51
C GLN A 45 18.50 6.84 -9.61
N LEU A 46 17.52 6.00 -9.24
CA LEU A 46 16.09 6.30 -9.44
C LEU A 46 15.21 6.06 -8.21
N TRP A 47 15.78 6.10 -7.00
CA TRP A 47 15.05 5.98 -5.72
C TRP A 47 13.83 6.91 -5.63
N GLY A 48 13.95 8.17 -6.04
CA GLY A 48 12.82 9.12 -6.08
C GLY A 48 11.69 8.67 -7.00
N LEU A 49 12.01 8.13 -8.18
CA LEU A 49 11.02 7.56 -9.09
C LEU A 49 10.37 6.32 -8.46
N ALA A 50 11.15 5.46 -7.80
CA ALA A 50 10.63 4.29 -7.10
C ALA A 50 9.65 4.68 -5.98
N CYS A 51 9.92 5.76 -5.24
CA CYS A 51 9.00 6.31 -4.24
C CYS A 51 7.68 6.75 -4.88
N VAL A 52 7.73 7.51 -5.98
CA VAL A 52 6.53 7.97 -6.69
C VAL A 52 5.72 6.78 -7.21
N LEU A 53 6.37 5.81 -7.84
CA LEU A 53 5.72 4.59 -8.35
C LEU A 53 5.09 3.77 -7.22
N TYR A 54 5.77 3.63 -6.09
CA TYR A 54 5.25 2.93 -4.91
C TYR A 54 4.01 3.62 -4.35
N VAL A 55 4.05 4.94 -4.15
CA VAL A 55 2.89 5.71 -3.67
C VAL A 55 1.72 5.61 -4.66
N ALA A 56 2.00 5.76 -5.95
CA ALA A 56 1.00 5.68 -7.01
C ALA A 56 0.33 4.31 -7.09
N TYR A 57 1.13 3.24 -7.02
CA TYR A 57 0.63 1.86 -6.96
C TYR A 57 -0.29 1.64 -5.75
N ASN A 58 0.17 1.99 -4.56
CA ASN A 58 -0.60 1.79 -3.33
C ASN A 58 -1.88 2.63 -3.32
N PHE A 59 -1.84 3.85 -3.85
CA PHE A 59 -3.02 4.70 -3.98
C PHE A 59 -4.03 4.11 -4.97
N ALA A 60 -3.58 3.60 -6.11
CA ALA A 60 -4.45 2.98 -7.11
C ALA A 60 -5.19 1.76 -6.54
N LEU A 61 -4.51 0.91 -5.76
CA LEU A 61 -5.14 -0.21 -5.06
C LEU A 61 -6.10 0.26 -3.95
N ALA A 62 -5.68 1.26 -3.16
CA ALA A 62 -6.51 1.79 -2.07
C ALA A 62 -7.83 2.41 -2.59
N MET A 63 -7.84 2.94 -3.81
CA MET A 63 -9.03 3.55 -4.42
C MET A 63 -10.25 2.64 -4.39
N VAL A 64 -10.08 1.33 -4.59
CA VAL A 64 -11.18 0.36 -4.56
C VAL A 64 -11.90 0.38 -3.21
N VAL A 65 -11.15 0.50 -2.12
CA VAL A 65 -11.71 0.58 -0.77
C VAL A 65 -12.23 2.00 -0.50
N LEU A 66 -11.52 3.04 -0.92
CA LEU A 66 -11.92 4.44 -0.71
C LEU A 66 -13.29 4.76 -1.33
N THR A 67 -13.62 4.19 -2.48
CA THR A 67 -14.94 4.39 -3.11
C THR A 67 -16.09 3.83 -2.26
N GLU A 68 -15.85 2.77 -1.48
CA GLU A 68 -16.86 2.21 -0.56
C GLU A 68 -17.07 3.08 0.68
N TYR A 69 -16.04 3.81 1.12
CA TYR A 69 -16.12 4.72 2.28
C TYR A 69 -16.72 6.09 1.93
N GLN A 70 -16.83 6.43 0.64
CA GLN A 70 -17.39 7.72 0.19
C GLN A 70 -18.84 7.93 0.68
N SER A 71 -19.62 6.87 0.86
CA SER A 71 -21.02 6.94 1.28
C SER A 71 -21.22 7.13 2.79
N VAL A 72 -20.17 6.96 3.59
CA VAL A 72 -20.26 6.90 5.06
C VAL A 72 -19.50 8.04 5.74
N GLY A 73 -18.42 8.56 5.13
CA GLY A 73 -17.53 9.54 5.76
C GLY A 73 -17.80 11.00 5.40
N GLN A 74 -17.55 11.91 6.35
CA GLN A 74 -17.47 13.34 6.06
C GLN A 74 -16.08 13.73 5.54
N ARG A 75 -16.00 14.82 4.76
CA ARG A 75 -14.74 15.32 4.21
C ARG A 75 -13.67 15.58 5.27
N ARG A 76 -14.07 16.10 6.46
CA ARG A 76 -13.14 16.39 7.55
C ARG A 76 -12.52 15.12 8.10
N ASP A 77 -13.35 14.11 8.39
CA ASP A 77 -12.90 12.82 8.93
C ASP A 77 -11.97 12.10 7.95
N GLY A 78 -12.26 12.20 6.64
CA GLY A 78 -11.39 11.67 5.59
C GLY A 78 -10.01 12.30 5.57
N ILE A 79 -9.91 13.62 5.76
CA ILE A 79 -8.61 14.32 5.82
C ILE A 79 -7.83 13.92 7.08
N ILE A 80 -8.49 13.91 8.24
CA ILE A 80 -7.87 13.53 9.52
C ILE A 80 -7.39 12.08 9.45
N GLY A 81 -8.20 11.18 8.91
CA GLY A 81 -7.84 9.78 8.70
C GLY A 81 -6.67 9.60 7.74
N ALA A 82 -6.61 10.39 6.65
CA ALA A 82 -5.49 10.35 5.71
C ALA A 82 -4.17 10.84 6.36
N VAL A 83 -4.22 11.90 7.17
CA VAL A 83 -3.04 12.42 7.90
C VAL A 83 -2.54 11.40 8.92
N TRP A 84 -3.41 10.92 9.81
CA TRP A 84 -3.02 9.94 10.83
C TRP A 84 -2.58 8.61 10.23
N GLY A 85 -3.30 8.11 9.22
CA GLY A 85 -2.94 6.90 8.49
C GLY A 85 -1.58 7.04 7.82
N GLY A 86 -1.31 8.17 7.15
CA GLY A 86 -0.04 8.46 6.53
C GLY A 86 1.13 8.53 7.54
N LEU A 87 0.92 9.19 8.69
CA LEU A 87 1.93 9.27 9.75
C LEU A 87 2.26 7.88 10.33
N VAL A 88 1.23 7.08 10.66
CA VAL A 88 1.42 5.74 11.22
C VAL A 88 2.11 4.80 10.23
N LEU A 89 1.70 4.83 8.94
CA LEU A 89 2.34 4.04 7.90
C LEU A 89 3.78 4.51 7.63
N GLY A 90 4.03 5.83 7.64
CA GLY A 90 5.36 6.39 7.49
C GLY A 90 6.29 5.94 8.60
N LEU A 91 5.85 6.04 9.86
CA LEU A 91 6.60 5.52 11.01
C LEU A 91 6.88 4.02 10.87
N LEU A 92 5.88 3.23 10.46
CA LEU A 92 6.04 1.80 10.24
C LEU A 92 7.11 1.51 9.17
N VAL A 93 7.13 2.25 8.06
CA VAL A 93 8.15 2.08 7.00
C VAL A 93 9.55 2.40 7.53
N VAL A 94 9.71 3.47 8.32
CA VAL A 94 10.99 3.83 8.94
C VAL A 94 11.47 2.72 9.89
N LEU A 95 10.59 2.21 10.75
CA LEU A 95 10.93 1.12 11.66
C LEU A 95 11.29 -0.17 10.93
N ASN A 96 10.58 -0.50 9.84
CA ASN A 96 10.94 -1.63 8.99
C ASN A 96 12.32 -1.44 8.36
N TYR A 97 12.62 -0.25 7.85
CA TYR A 97 13.94 0.05 7.29
C TYR A 97 15.05 -0.16 8.33
N LEU A 98 14.88 0.38 9.53
CA LEU A 98 15.84 0.20 10.62
C LEU A 98 16.00 -1.28 10.99
N ALA A 99 14.89 -2.00 11.16
CA ALA A 99 14.90 -3.43 11.43
C ALA A 99 15.65 -4.23 10.35
N LEU A 100 15.41 -3.95 9.07
CA LEU A 100 16.06 -4.64 7.95
C LEU A 100 17.55 -4.31 7.87
N SER A 101 17.93 -3.07 8.14
CA SER A 101 19.32 -2.62 8.03
C SER A 101 20.28 -3.40 8.93
N ARG A 102 19.80 -3.90 10.07
CA ARG A 102 20.58 -4.74 11.01
C ARG A 102 20.96 -6.12 10.50
N PHE A 103 20.27 -6.61 9.47
CA PHE A 103 20.49 -7.93 8.89
C PHE A 103 21.04 -7.87 7.46
N LEU A 104 21.54 -6.70 7.04
CA LEU A 104 22.25 -6.58 5.77
C LEU A 104 23.64 -7.24 5.89
N PRO A 105 24.14 -7.89 4.81
CA PRO A 105 23.52 -8.02 3.48
C PRO A 105 22.56 -9.23 3.37
N VAL A 106 22.55 -10.12 4.35
CA VAL A 106 21.88 -11.43 4.29
C VAL A 106 20.39 -11.32 3.96
N VAL A 107 19.72 -10.32 4.50
CA VAL A 107 18.29 -10.10 4.33
C VAL A 107 17.88 -9.86 2.86
N MET A 108 18.82 -9.42 2.00
CA MET A 108 18.58 -9.18 0.56
C MET A 108 18.30 -10.45 -0.24
N HIS A 109 18.68 -11.63 0.29
CA HIS A 109 18.48 -12.91 -0.38
C HIS A 109 17.11 -13.56 -0.08
N TYR A 110 16.33 -12.96 0.82
CA TYR A 110 15.01 -13.47 1.18
C TYR A 110 13.90 -12.81 0.35
N GLN A 111 12.91 -13.62 -0.06
CA GLN A 111 11.74 -13.10 -0.77
C GLN A 111 10.91 -12.14 0.08
N VAL A 112 10.77 -12.44 1.37
CA VAL A 112 10.07 -11.59 2.35
C VAL A 112 11.04 -11.24 3.49
N PRO A 113 11.86 -10.19 3.31
CA PRO A 113 12.87 -9.75 4.26
C PRO A 113 12.41 -9.68 5.72
N MET A 114 11.28 -9.03 5.99
CA MET A 114 10.78 -8.87 7.36
C MET A 114 10.27 -10.16 7.99
N LEU A 115 9.85 -11.15 7.20
CA LEU A 115 9.48 -12.46 7.75
C LEU A 115 10.71 -13.23 8.24
N PHE A 116 11.86 -13.05 7.57
CA PHE A 116 13.14 -13.56 8.07
C PHE A 116 13.52 -12.90 9.40
N VAL A 117 13.45 -11.56 9.46
CA VAL A 117 13.73 -10.80 10.70
C VAL A 117 12.82 -11.24 11.85
N ALA A 118 11.53 -11.44 11.60
CA ALA A 118 10.60 -11.97 12.60
C ALA A 118 11.02 -13.35 13.14
N GLY A 119 11.64 -14.19 12.30
CA GLY A 119 12.20 -15.48 12.70
C GLY A 119 13.49 -15.41 13.50
N GLN A 120 14.27 -14.33 13.35
CA GLN A 120 15.46 -14.08 14.17
C GLN A 120 15.09 -13.61 15.59
N ILE A 121 13.91 -13.00 15.77
CA ILE A 121 13.38 -12.65 17.09
C ILE A 121 12.95 -13.92 17.86
N SER A 122 12.02 -14.68 17.29
CA SER A 122 11.57 -15.95 17.86
C SER A 122 10.74 -16.74 16.85
N ILE A 123 10.63 -18.05 17.04
CA ILE A 123 9.76 -18.90 16.21
C ILE A 123 8.29 -18.47 16.31
N THR A 124 7.85 -18.06 17.50
CA THR A 124 6.47 -17.58 17.75
C THR A 124 6.20 -16.30 16.98
N THR A 125 7.13 -15.33 17.01
CA THR A 125 7.03 -14.07 16.27
C THR A 125 6.95 -14.31 14.77
N LYS A 126 7.72 -15.27 14.24
CA LYS A 126 7.62 -15.71 12.83
C LYS A 126 6.23 -16.22 12.47
N TYR A 127 5.64 -17.07 13.29
CA TYR A 127 4.29 -17.59 13.03
C TYR A 127 3.24 -16.48 13.08
N ILE A 128 3.30 -15.59 14.08
CA ILE A 128 2.41 -14.43 14.18
C ILE A 128 2.55 -13.55 12.94
N TYR A 129 3.78 -13.21 12.55
CA TYR A 129 4.06 -12.38 11.37
C TYR A 129 3.55 -13.06 10.09
N THR A 130 3.71 -14.37 9.96
CA THR A 130 3.21 -15.15 8.82
C THR A 130 1.69 -15.05 8.72
N VAL A 131 0.97 -15.23 9.83
CA VAL A 131 -0.50 -15.11 9.85
C VAL A 131 -0.93 -13.69 9.49
N VAL A 132 -0.28 -12.67 10.05
CA VAL A 132 -0.59 -11.26 9.76
C VAL A 132 -0.34 -10.94 8.28
N LEU A 133 0.77 -11.41 7.71
CA LEU A 133 1.10 -11.25 6.30
C LEU A 133 0.06 -11.93 5.41
N TRP A 134 -0.32 -13.17 5.72
CA TRP A 134 -1.36 -13.90 5.00
C TRP A 134 -2.71 -13.18 5.02
N LEU A 135 -3.15 -12.73 6.20
CA LEU A 135 -4.38 -11.94 6.33
C LEU A 135 -4.30 -10.64 5.52
N GLY A 136 -3.13 -9.97 5.53
CA GLY A 136 -2.89 -8.77 4.74
C GLY A 136 -3.03 -9.00 3.23
N ILE A 137 -2.42 -10.07 2.72
CA ILE A 137 -2.50 -10.44 1.30
C ILE A 137 -3.94 -10.82 0.93
N LEU A 138 -4.59 -11.67 1.71
CA LEU A 138 -5.96 -12.13 1.42
C LEU A 138 -6.96 -10.98 1.45
N THR A 139 -6.90 -10.09 2.44
CA THR A 139 -7.82 -8.93 2.52
C THR A 139 -7.65 -7.99 1.34
N THR A 140 -6.41 -7.76 0.90
CA THR A 140 -6.10 -6.92 -0.26
C THR A 140 -6.55 -7.58 -1.57
N ALA A 141 -6.34 -8.89 -1.72
CA ALA A 141 -6.79 -9.65 -2.87
C ALA A 141 -8.32 -9.64 -2.99
N ILE A 142 -9.03 -9.93 -1.89
CA ILE A 142 -10.50 -9.95 -1.85
C ILE A 142 -11.07 -8.57 -2.21
N ALA A 143 -10.53 -7.49 -1.63
CA ALA A 143 -11.02 -6.14 -1.92
C ALA A 143 -10.82 -5.74 -3.38
N ASN A 144 -9.62 -5.96 -3.92
CA ASN A 144 -9.33 -5.59 -5.30
C ASN A 144 -10.09 -6.45 -6.31
N THR A 145 -10.20 -7.75 -6.09
CA THR A 145 -11.02 -8.64 -6.94
C THR A 145 -12.49 -8.25 -6.88
N TYR A 146 -13.02 -7.94 -5.70
CA TYR A 146 -14.39 -7.46 -5.55
C TYR A 146 -14.65 -6.19 -6.37
N GLY A 147 -13.83 -5.15 -6.16
CA GLY A 147 -14.02 -3.88 -6.86
C GLY A 147 -13.78 -3.96 -8.36
N PHE A 148 -12.79 -4.75 -8.78
CA PHE A 148 -12.51 -4.96 -10.19
C PHE A 148 -13.62 -5.76 -10.88
N ALA A 149 -14.08 -6.86 -10.28
CA ALA A 149 -15.18 -7.66 -10.83
C ALA A 149 -16.49 -6.86 -10.92
N GLN A 150 -16.79 -6.00 -9.94
CA GLN A 150 -17.97 -5.14 -9.98
C GLN A 150 -17.90 -4.10 -11.12
N ARG A 151 -16.73 -3.49 -11.34
CA ARG A 151 -16.52 -2.55 -12.45
C ARG A 151 -16.58 -3.24 -13.81
N MET A 152 -15.95 -4.41 -13.93
CA MET A 152 -16.01 -5.22 -15.15
C MET A 152 -17.45 -5.62 -15.48
N ALA A 153 -18.22 -6.12 -14.52
CA ALA A 153 -19.61 -6.51 -14.74
C ALA A 153 -20.46 -5.35 -15.26
N LYS A 154 -20.29 -4.15 -14.69
CA LYS A 154 -20.98 -2.93 -15.16
C LYS A 154 -20.55 -2.51 -16.58
N PHE A 155 -19.28 -2.69 -16.93
CA PHE A 155 -18.74 -2.29 -18.22
C PHE A 155 -19.08 -3.28 -19.34
N SER A 156 -18.98 -4.58 -19.07
CA SER A 156 -19.16 -5.64 -20.08
C SER A 156 -20.59 -6.16 -20.17
N GLY A 157 -21.46 -5.84 -19.21
CA GLY A 157 -22.82 -6.39 -19.12
C GLY A 157 -22.90 -7.86 -18.67
N PHE A 158 -21.77 -8.46 -18.28
CA PHE A 158 -21.74 -9.83 -17.73
C PHE A 158 -22.19 -9.86 -16.26
N SER A 159 -22.62 -11.03 -15.80
CA SER A 159 -22.95 -11.20 -14.39
C SER A 159 -21.71 -11.08 -13.51
N TYR A 160 -21.88 -10.51 -12.32
CA TYR A 160 -20.81 -10.34 -11.34
C TYR A 160 -20.08 -11.65 -11.03
N ALA A 161 -20.80 -12.77 -10.94
CA ALA A 161 -20.23 -14.08 -10.66
C ALA A 161 -19.24 -14.52 -11.75
N ILE A 162 -19.56 -14.31 -13.03
CA ILE A 162 -18.69 -14.64 -14.16
C ILE A 162 -17.43 -13.78 -14.12
N CYS A 163 -17.58 -12.46 -13.92
CA CYS A 163 -16.44 -11.56 -13.80
C CYS A 163 -15.54 -11.94 -12.63
N LEU A 164 -16.11 -12.31 -11.48
CA LEU A 164 -15.33 -12.73 -10.30
C LEU A 164 -14.53 -14.01 -10.55
N ILE A 165 -15.14 -15.02 -11.18
CA ILE A 165 -14.46 -16.27 -11.54
C ILE A 165 -13.31 -15.96 -12.52
N LEU A 166 -13.58 -15.19 -13.58
CA LEU A 166 -12.56 -14.80 -14.57
C LEU A 166 -11.40 -14.03 -13.94
N CYS A 167 -11.69 -13.04 -13.08
CA CYS A 167 -10.64 -12.27 -12.41
C CYS A 167 -9.77 -13.16 -11.52
N SER A 168 -10.40 -14.10 -10.80
CA SER A 168 -9.70 -15.00 -9.90
C SER A 168 -8.84 -16.02 -10.66
N THR A 169 -9.35 -16.59 -11.77
CA THR A 169 -8.62 -17.56 -12.57
C THR A 169 -7.45 -16.93 -13.32
N LEU A 170 -7.63 -15.72 -13.86
CA LEU A 170 -6.55 -14.99 -14.54
C LEU A 170 -5.42 -14.54 -13.59
N ALA A 171 -5.70 -14.42 -12.29
CA ALA A 171 -4.69 -14.10 -11.28
C ALA A 171 -3.77 -15.29 -10.92
N LEU A 172 -4.22 -16.54 -11.11
CA LEU A 172 -3.47 -17.75 -10.76
C LEU A 172 -2.09 -17.86 -11.44
N PRO A 173 -1.95 -17.72 -12.78
CA PRO A 173 -0.64 -17.84 -13.42
C PRO A 173 0.34 -16.76 -12.95
N LEU A 174 -0.15 -15.57 -12.60
CA LEU A 174 0.67 -14.50 -12.03
C LEU A 174 1.11 -14.83 -10.60
N SER A 175 0.28 -15.51 -9.82
CA SER A 175 0.60 -15.91 -8.43
C SER A 175 1.67 -16.99 -8.31
N MET A 176 1.94 -17.75 -9.38
CA MET A 176 2.95 -18.82 -9.40
C MET A 176 4.39 -18.28 -9.51
N GLN A 177 4.57 -17.00 -9.82
CA GLN A 177 5.89 -16.36 -9.90
C GLN A 177 6.42 -16.02 -8.49
N SER A 178 7.75 -15.88 -8.36
CA SER A 178 8.37 -15.53 -7.08
C SER A 178 7.94 -14.13 -6.61
N PHE A 179 7.75 -13.96 -5.29
CA PHE A 179 7.31 -12.67 -4.73
C PHE A 179 8.24 -11.51 -5.13
N SER A 180 9.57 -11.72 -5.09
CA SER A 180 10.55 -10.71 -5.50
C SER A 180 10.41 -10.33 -6.98
N THR A 181 10.11 -11.28 -7.87
CA THR A 181 9.84 -11.02 -9.29
C THR A 181 8.57 -10.20 -9.47
N LEU A 182 7.49 -10.54 -8.75
CA LEU A 182 6.24 -9.75 -8.80
C LEU A 182 6.50 -8.32 -8.34
N VAL A 183 7.12 -8.13 -7.19
CA VAL A 183 7.41 -6.78 -6.66
C VAL A 183 8.32 -6.01 -7.61
N GLY A 184 9.37 -6.64 -8.14
CA GLY A 184 10.33 -5.99 -9.03
C GLY A 184 9.77 -5.60 -10.41
N ARG A 185 8.78 -6.32 -10.93
CA ARG A 185 8.23 -6.07 -12.29
C ARG A 185 6.83 -5.47 -12.27
N ILE A 186 5.92 -6.07 -11.50
CA ILE A 186 4.51 -5.69 -11.50
C ILE A 186 4.31 -4.36 -10.78
N TYR A 187 5.02 -4.09 -9.66
CA TYR A 187 4.80 -2.85 -8.91
C TYR A 187 5.18 -1.61 -9.73
N PRO A 188 6.33 -1.56 -10.44
CA PRO A 188 6.63 -0.42 -11.32
C PRO A 188 5.61 -0.22 -12.44
N ILE A 189 5.15 -1.30 -13.09
CA ILE A 189 4.17 -1.23 -14.18
C ILE A 189 2.84 -0.66 -13.68
N PHE A 190 2.30 -1.21 -12.58
CA PHE A 190 1.08 -0.69 -11.98
C PHE A 190 1.27 0.68 -11.34
N GLY A 191 2.48 1.00 -10.86
CA GLY A 191 2.86 2.32 -10.38
C GLY A 191 2.71 3.37 -11.48
N LEU A 192 3.18 3.09 -12.71
CA LEU A 192 3.03 4.00 -13.85
C LEU A 192 1.55 4.26 -14.18
N LEU A 193 0.72 3.21 -14.18
CA LEU A 193 -0.73 3.35 -14.34
C LEU A 193 -1.34 4.18 -13.19
N GLY A 194 -0.89 3.93 -11.97
CA GLY A 194 -1.29 4.68 -10.78
C GLY A 194 -0.92 6.16 -10.87
N VAL A 195 0.21 6.51 -11.49
CA VAL A 195 0.63 7.92 -11.68
C VAL A 195 -0.36 8.64 -12.58
N VAL A 196 -0.82 8.00 -13.66
CA VAL A 196 -1.85 8.58 -14.55
C VAL A 196 -3.14 8.85 -13.78
N ILE A 197 -3.56 7.89 -12.96
CA ILE A 197 -4.76 8.01 -12.11
C ILE A 197 -4.61 9.15 -11.09
N LEU A 198 -3.49 9.20 -10.38
CA LEU A 198 -3.20 10.27 -9.43
C LEU A 198 -3.17 11.64 -10.10
N ALA A 199 -2.51 11.76 -11.26
CA ALA A 199 -2.46 13.00 -12.02
C ALA A 199 -3.86 13.48 -12.43
N ALA A 200 -4.72 12.56 -12.89
CA ALA A 200 -6.10 12.88 -13.24
C ALA A 200 -6.92 13.38 -12.04
N ILE A 201 -6.78 12.74 -10.87
CA ILE A 201 -7.47 13.14 -9.64
C ILE A 201 -6.96 14.49 -9.15
N LEU A 202 -5.65 14.70 -9.10
CA LEU A 202 -5.06 15.97 -8.67
C LEU A 202 -5.48 17.12 -9.58
N TRP A 203 -5.51 16.88 -10.89
CA TRP A 203 -5.98 17.84 -11.87
C TRP A 203 -7.44 18.24 -11.66
N GLN A 204 -8.32 17.25 -11.45
CA GLN A 204 -9.74 17.51 -11.22
C GLN A 204 -9.98 18.22 -9.87
N ALA A 205 -9.32 17.76 -8.82
CA ALA A 205 -9.38 18.39 -7.50
C ALA A 205 -8.88 19.85 -7.53
N GLY A 206 -7.79 20.12 -8.27
CA GLY A 206 -7.27 21.47 -8.47
C GLY A 206 -8.28 22.39 -9.15
N LYS A 207 -8.93 21.92 -10.22
CA LYS A 207 -10.00 22.67 -10.90
C LYS A 207 -11.17 22.99 -9.98
N ASP A 208 -11.61 22.03 -9.16
CA ASP A 208 -12.72 22.22 -8.23
C ASP A 208 -12.39 23.25 -7.13
N ILE A 209 -11.15 23.24 -6.63
CA ILE A 209 -10.68 24.21 -5.64
C ILE A 209 -10.64 25.61 -6.26
N LEU A 210 -10.06 25.75 -7.46
CA LEU A 210 -9.99 27.03 -8.18
C LEU A 210 -11.40 27.60 -8.45
N LYS A 211 -12.34 26.75 -8.86
CA LYS A 211 -13.73 27.16 -9.11
C LYS A 211 -14.42 27.63 -7.82
N ARG A 212 -14.20 26.96 -6.69
CA ARG A 212 -14.70 27.39 -5.37
C ARG A 212 -14.10 28.72 -4.93
N MET A 213 -12.79 28.91 -5.10
CA MET A 213 -12.13 30.18 -4.79
C MET A 213 -12.69 31.33 -5.63
N TYR A 214 -12.82 31.12 -6.95
CA TYR A 214 -13.41 32.13 -7.84
C TYR A 214 -14.84 32.49 -7.43
N TYR A 215 -15.67 31.48 -7.10
CA TYR A 215 -17.04 31.70 -6.65
C TYR A 215 -17.07 32.52 -5.34
N ASN A 216 -16.27 32.14 -4.34
CA ASN A 216 -16.21 32.84 -3.06
C ASN A 216 -15.73 34.29 -3.20
N ILE A 217 -14.71 34.54 -4.03
CA ILE A 217 -14.21 35.89 -4.32
C ILE A 217 -15.29 36.72 -5.02
N SER A 218 -15.98 36.15 -6.01
CA SER A 218 -17.06 36.86 -6.73
C SER A 218 -18.27 37.20 -5.84
N GLN A 219 -18.61 36.32 -4.89
CA GLN A 219 -19.63 36.56 -3.86
C GLN A 219 -19.20 37.66 -2.90
N LEU A 220 -17.94 37.66 -2.44
CA LEU A 220 -17.39 38.70 -1.57
C LEU A 220 -17.47 40.09 -2.24
N PHE A 221 -17.10 40.18 -3.52
CA PHE A 221 -17.19 41.42 -4.30
C PHE A 221 -18.63 41.88 -4.55
N ARG A 222 -19.61 40.98 -4.66
CA ARG A 222 -21.03 41.34 -4.76
C ARG A 222 -21.63 41.78 -3.41
N GLY A 223 -21.16 41.20 -2.30
CA GLY A 223 -21.55 41.60 -0.95
C GLY A 223 -21.04 42.97 -0.55
N LEU A 224 -19.84 43.36 -1.01
CA LEU A 224 -19.24 44.69 -0.78
C LEU A 224 -19.91 45.82 -1.60
N ARG A 225 -20.81 45.50 -2.53
CA ARG A 225 -21.47 46.46 -3.43
C ARG A 225 -22.92 46.78 -3.03
N ARG A 226 -23.37 46.28 -1.87
CA ARG A 226 -24.63 46.63 -1.20
C ARG A 226 -24.31 47.38 0.09
#